data_AF-A0A7K6V441-F1
#
_entry.id   AF-A0A7K6V441-F1
#
_cell.length_a   1.000
_cell.length_b   1.000
_cell.length_c   1.000
_cell.angle_alpha   90.00
_cell.angle_beta   90.00
_cell.angle_gamma   90.00
#
_symmetry.space_group_name_H-M   'P 1'
#
loop_
_entity.id
_entity.type
_entity.pdbx_description
1 polymer ?
#
loop_
_entity_poly.entity_id
_entity_poly.type
_entity_poly.pdbx_seq_one_letter_code
_entity_poly.pdbx_strand_id
1 'polypeptide(L)'
;YHSNLFPLAGIRLAAKEKLEIPVLFMPTEMKIYKAVVVIHVMREDGENWSSEVTAESNTDLNRNVTVAENGETRGILWIYPINGTPEAPQQKPVVIRCQARQRLEQRVELLLIGVMLGETALPSAGNSAAGGTDESSTPEVPDGSSATLEFLYEMRYQSDEIKSQLESWVGMQLVEKEWDRESRIVTVVFNVVFAPSKPMRNEATLAIQCTAGGLWKFPLLFVATEPEVDDVINIEAVGLNKESIVGFKLTSQTR
;
A
#
# COMPACT_ATOMS: atom_id res chain seq x y z
N TYR A 1 11.50 -2.05 24.18
CA TYR A 1 10.22 -1.39 23.92
C TYR A 1 9.49 -1.17 25.23
N HIS A 2 9.62 0.02 25.80
CA HIS A 2 8.78 0.44 26.93
C HIS A 2 7.49 1.02 26.34
N SER A 3 6.46 0.18 26.21
CA SER A 3 5.10 0.68 26.27
C SER A 3 4.95 1.38 27.62
N ASN A 4 4.60 2.66 27.60
CA ASN A 4 4.17 3.35 28.81
C ASN A 4 2.92 2.62 29.31
N LEU A 5 3.15 1.71 30.26
CA LEU A 5 2.12 1.06 31.05
C LEU A 5 1.35 2.19 31.74
N PHE A 6 0.08 2.36 31.34
CA PHE A 6 -0.91 2.96 32.22
C PHE A 6 -0.74 2.29 33.60
N PRO A 7 -0.80 3.05 34.70
CA PRO A 7 -0.61 2.48 36.03
C PRO A 7 -1.58 1.29 36.21
N LEU A 8 -1.07 0.21 36.81
CA LEU A 8 -1.75 -1.08 37.08
C LEU A 8 -3.02 -0.99 37.96
N ALA A 9 -3.66 0.17 38.07
CA ALA A 9 -4.99 0.32 38.65
C ALA A 9 -6.03 0.10 37.54
N GLY A 10 -6.88 -0.93 37.70
CA GLY A 10 -7.97 -1.21 36.77
C GLY A 10 -8.85 0.02 36.53
N ILE A 11 -9.29 0.21 35.29
CA ILE A 11 -10.19 1.30 34.91
C ILE A 11 -11.58 0.97 35.44
N ARG A 12 -12.12 1.81 36.33
CA ARG A 12 -13.49 1.67 36.83
C ARG A 12 -14.44 2.23 35.78
N LEU A 13 -15.47 1.46 35.45
CA LEU A 13 -16.53 1.86 34.53
C LEU A 13 -17.86 1.89 35.26
N ALA A 14 -18.47 3.06 35.33
CA ALA A 14 -19.82 3.24 35.84
C ALA A 14 -20.86 2.67 34.85
N ALA A 15 -22.08 2.45 35.34
CA ALA A 15 -23.16 1.97 34.49
C ALA A 15 -23.40 2.93 33.30
N LYS A 16 -23.41 2.38 32.08
CA LYS A 16 -23.57 3.08 30.80
C LYS A 16 -22.42 4.04 30.44
N GLU A 17 -21.33 4.02 31.20
CA GLU A 17 -20.11 4.73 30.83
C GLU A 17 -19.49 4.09 29.58
N LYS A 18 -18.89 4.91 28.73
CA LYS A 18 -18.18 4.45 27.54
C LYS A 18 -16.68 4.64 27.78
N LEU A 19 -15.92 3.57 27.56
CA LEU A 19 -14.47 3.62 27.59
C LEU A 19 -13.92 3.68 26.16
N GLU A 20 -13.06 4.65 25.89
CA GLU A 20 -12.27 4.71 24.67
C GLU A 20 -10.84 4.28 24.98
N ILE A 21 -10.34 3.25 24.28
CA ILE A 21 -8.97 2.76 24.41
C ILE A 21 -8.19 3.18 23.17
N PRO A 22 -7.34 4.22 23.25
CA PRO A 22 -6.55 4.65 22.11
C PRO A 22 -5.45 3.61 21.82
N VAL A 23 -5.35 3.19 20.56
CA VAL A 23 -4.27 2.32 20.08
C VAL A 23 -3.41 3.13 19.12
N LEU A 24 -2.13 3.28 19.45
CA LEU A 24 -1.15 3.98 18.62
C LEU A 24 -0.17 2.98 18.00
N PHE A 25 0.01 3.06 16.68
CA PHE A 25 0.94 2.22 15.93
C PHE A 25 2.15 3.05 15.49
N MET A 26 3.33 2.74 16.03
CA MET A 26 4.60 3.41 15.73
C MET A 26 5.66 2.36 15.32
N PRO A 27 5.58 1.81 14.11
CA PRO A 27 6.53 0.80 13.66
C PRO A 27 7.92 1.42 13.45
N THR A 28 8.95 0.68 13.84
CA THR A 28 10.35 1.03 13.57
C THR A 28 10.90 0.34 12.33
N GLU A 29 10.25 -0.72 11.87
CA GLU A 29 10.67 -1.55 10.74
C GLU A 29 9.51 -1.76 9.76
N MET A 30 9.80 -1.94 8.47
CA MET A 30 8.78 -2.22 7.44
C MET A 30 8.44 -3.71 7.38
N LYS A 31 7.85 -4.23 8.45
CA LYS A 31 7.35 -5.61 8.55
C LYS A 31 5.94 -5.65 9.13
N ILE A 32 5.21 -6.74 8.91
CA ILE A 32 3.90 -6.93 9.53
C ILE A 32 4.05 -7.07 11.06
N TYR A 33 3.26 -6.31 11.81
CA TYR A 33 3.15 -6.44 13.27
C TYR A 33 1.82 -7.11 13.62
N LYS A 34 1.88 -8.16 14.43
CA LYS A 34 0.69 -8.82 14.98
C LYS A 34 0.65 -8.58 16.47
N ALA A 35 -0.47 -8.07 16.96
CA ALA A 35 -0.72 -7.84 18.37
C ALA A 35 -2.14 -8.27 18.72
N VAL A 36 -2.41 -8.43 20.01
CA VAL A 36 -3.74 -8.76 20.51
C VAL A 36 -4.04 -7.84 21.68
N VAL A 37 -5.20 -7.18 21.64
CA VAL A 37 -5.73 -6.42 22.78
C VAL A 37 -6.66 -7.34 23.54
N VAL A 38 -6.33 -7.57 24.80
CA VAL A 38 -7.12 -8.41 25.71
C VAL A 38 -7.80 -7.51 26.72
N ILE A 39 -9.13 -7.44 26.65
CA ILE A 39 -9.95 -6.69 27.60
C ILE A 39 -10.59 -7.69 28.55
N HIS A 40 -10.22 -7.60 29.83
CA HIS A 40 -10.82 -8.41 30.87
C HIS A 40 -11.63 -7.52 31.80
N VAL A 41 -12.94 -7.75 31.86
CA VAL A 41 -13.85 -7.06 32.78
C VAL A 41 -14.23 -8.02 33.88
N MET A 42 -14.02 -7.56 35.11
CA MET A 42 -14.35 -8.26 36.35
C MET A 42 -15.20 -7.34 37.22
N ARG A 43 -15.88 -7.92 38.21
CA ARG A 43 -16.57 -7.15 39.25
C ARG A 43 -15.56 -6.33 40.07
N GLU A 44 -15.96 -5.14 40.51
CA GLU A 44 -15.07 -4.20 41.23
C GLU A 44 -14.49 -4.79 42.54
N ASP A 45 -15.28 -5.61 43.22
CA ASP A 45 -14.92 -6.31 44.46
C ASP A 45 -14.18 -7.64 44.23
N GLY A 46 -13.99 -8.04 42.97
CA GLY A 46 -13.31 -9.29 42.59
C GLY A 46 -14.13 -10.57 42.82
N GLU A 47 -15.38 -10.46 43.27
CA GLU A 47 -16.29 -11.60 43.41
C GLU A 47 -16.98 -11.95 42.08
N ASN A 48 -17.47 -13.18 41.95
CA ASN A 48 -18.16 -13.62 40.74
C ASN A 48 -19.52 -12.92 40.61
N TRP A 49 -19.97 -12.63 39.39
CA TRP A 49 -21.34 -12.21 39.15
C TRP A 49 -22.32 -13.38 39.38
N SER A 50 -23.33 -13.12 40.22
CA SER A 50 -24.38 -14.07 40.62
C SER A 50 -25.42 -14.33 39.53
N SER A 51 -25.31 -13.67 38.37
CA SER A 51 -26.22 -13.87 37.25
C SER A 51 -25.67 -14.92 36.29
N GLU A 52 -26.51 -15.91 35.96
CA GLU A 52 -26.29 -16.83 34.86
C GLU A 52 -26.26 -16.02 33.55
N VAL A 53 -25.08 -15.72 33.04
CA VAL A 53 -24.94 -15.21 31.67
C VAL A 53 -25.21 -16.39 30.75
N THR A 54 -26.47 -16.57 30.35
CA THR A 54 -26.85 -17.58 29.37
C THR A 54 -26.05 -17.36 28.09
N ALA A 55 -25.29 -18.38 27.69
CA ALA A 55 -24.41 -18.40 26.52
C ALA A 55 -25.13 -18.17 25.17
N GLU A 56 -26.47 -18.05 25.19
CA GLU A 56 -27.35 -18.02 24.04
C GLU A 56 -27.41 -16.67 23.29
N SER A 57 -26.77 -15.62 23.82
CA SER A 57 -26.74 -14.29 23.19
C SER A 57 -25.40 -13.91 22.54
N ASN A 58 -24.51 -14.88 22.31
CA ASN A 58 -23.19 -14.64 21.69
C ASN A 58 -23.32 -14.32 20.19
N THR A 59 -23.73 -13.10 19.85
CA THR A 59 -23.60 -12.55 18.51
C THR A 59 -22.16 -12.10 18.19
N ASP A 60 -21.31 -11.92 19.22
CA ASP A 60 -19.93 -11.49 19.07
C ASP A 60 -18.94 -12.67 19.21
N LEU A 61 -18.36 -13.10 18.10
CA LEU A 61 -17.40 -14.21 17.99
C LEU A 61 -16.12 -14.03 18.84
N ASN A 62 -15.85 -12.83 19.35
CA ASN A 62 -14.63 -12.50 20.10
C ASN A 62 -14.84 -12.41 21.63
N ARG A 63 -16.05 -12.72 22.12
CA ARG A 63 -16.42 -12.64 23.54
C ARG A 63 -16.36 -14.01 24.19
N ASN A 64 -15.50 -14.17 25.18
CA ASN A 64 -15.43 -15.35 26.03
C ASN A 64 -15.89 -15.00 27.46
N VAL A 65 -16.84 -15.76 27.99
CA VAL A 65 -17.30 -15.63 29.37
C VAL A 65 -16.49 -16.60 30.24
N THR A 66 -15.81 -16.09 31.27
CA THR A 66 -15.09 -16.93 32.22
C THR A 66 -16.02 -17.33 33.36
N VAL A 67 -16.12 -18.64 33.62
CA VAL A 67 -17.03 -19.22 34.62
C VAL A 67 -16.19 -19.87 35.73
N ALA A 68 -16.57 -19.67 36.99
CA ALA A 68 -15.94 -20.27 38.16
C ALA A 68 -16.39 -21.73 38.36
N GLU A 69 -15.68 -22.49 39.20
CA GLU A 69 -15.99 -23.92 39.47
C GLU A 69 -17.40 -24.15 40.03
N ASN A 70 -17.99 -23.12 40.65
CA ASN A 70 -19.35 -23.13 41.18
C ASN A 70 -20.43 -22.72 40.15
N GLY A 71 -20.06 -22.50 38.88
CA GLY A 71 -20.97 -22.11 37.80
C GLY A 71 -21.25 -20.61 37.69
N GLU A 72 -20.69 -19.77 38.56
CA GLU A 72 -20.88 -18.32 38.53
C GLU A 72 -19.97 -17.63 37.51
N THR A 73 -20.40 -16.48 36.97
CA THR A 73 -19.61 -15.76 35.97
C THR A 73 -18.50 -14.95 36.65
N ARG A 74 -17.24 -15.32 36.45
CA ARG A 74 -16.08 -14.65 37.06
C ARG A 74 -15.70 -13.35 36.35
N GLY A 75 -15.95 -13.27 35.05
CA GLY A 75 -15.53 -12.13 34.23
C GLY A 75 -15.84 -12.34 32.76
N ILE A 76 -15.81 -11.25 31.99
CA ILE A 76 -15.94 -11.29 30.53
C ILE A 76 -14.61 -10.89 29.91
N LEU A 77 -14.16 -11.69 28.94
CA LEU A 77 -12.93 -11.52 28.21
C LEU A 77 -13.25 -11.22 26.74
N TRP A 78 -12.69 -10.14 26.22
CA TRP A 78 -12.68 -9.87 24.79
C TRP A 78 -11.26 -9.87 24.26
N ILE A 79 -11.07 -10.51 23.11
CA ILE A 79 -9.78 -10.64 22.43
C ILE A 79 -9.90 -10.00 21.06
N TYR A 80 -9.20 -8.89 20.85
CA TYR A 80 -9.19 -8.15 19.60
C TYR A 80 -7.83 -8.31 18.91
N PRO A 81 -7.72 -9.10 17.84
CA PRO A 81 -6.49 -9.20 17.06
C PRO A 81 -6.27 -7.91 16.26
N ILE A 82 -5.05 -7.38 16.29
CA ILE A 82 -4.63 -6.18 15.57
C ILE A 82 -3.46 -6.55 14.66
N ASN A 83 -3.63 -6.28 13.36
CA ASN A 83 -2.58 -6.45 12.35
C ASN A 83 -2.14 -5.06 11.86
N GLY A 84 -0.93 -4.64 12.23
CA GLY A 84 -0.34 -3.38 11.81
C GLY A 84 0.53 -3.58 10.56
N THR A 85 0.23 -2.83 9.49
CA THR A 85 1.10 -2.74 8.31
C THR A 85 1.76 -1.35 8.30
N PRO A 86 3.09 -1.25 8.43
CA PRO A 86 3.81 0.02 8.39
C PRO A 86 3.62 0.73 7.06
N GLU A 87 3.46 2.05 7.10
CA GLU A 87 3.47 2.91 5.93
C GLU A 87 4.73 3.77 5.92
N ALA A 88 5.38 3.86 4.77
CA ALA A 88 6.55 4.70 4.59
C ALA A 88 6.17 6.19 4.72
N PRO A 89 7.10 7.03 5.22
CA PRO A 89 6.91 8.47 5.21
C PRO A 89 6.58 8.98 3.80
N GLN A 90 5.83 10.08 3.75
CA GLN A 90 5.43 10.71 2.49
C GLN A 90 6.64 11.01 1.61
N GLN A 91 6.61 10.49 0.38
CA GLN A 91 7.65 10.68 -0.61
C GLN A 91 7.43 11.98 -1.38
N LYS A 92 8.50 12.54 -1.95
CA LYS A 92 8.39 13.70 -2.85
C LYS A 92 7.69 13.28 -4.15
N PRO A 93 6.83 14.14 -4.74
CA PRO A 93 6.20 13.82 -6.01
C PRO A 93 7.20 13.66 -7.15
N VAL A 94 7.05 12.59 -7.92
CA VAL A 94 7.74 12.40 -9.20
C VAL A 94 6.92 13.11 -10.28
N VAL A 95 7.54 14.08 -10.98
CA VAL A 95 6.86 14.87 -12.00
C VAL A 95 7.13 14.29 -13.38
N ILE A 96 6.05 13.94 -14.09
CA ILE A 96 6.07 13.40 -15.46
C ILE A 96 5.39 14.43 -16.35
N ARG A 97 6.16 15.06 -17.23
CA ARG A 97 5.74 16.24 -17.99
C ARG A 97 5.98 16.08 -19.48
N CYS A 98 4.96 16.37 -20.28
CA CYS A 98 5.09 16.55 -21.73
C CYS A 98 4.07 17.58 -22.25
N GLN A 99 4.06 17.84 -23.56
CA GLN A 99 2.97 18.59 -24.20
C GLN A 99 1.79 17.67 -24.48
N ALA A 100 0.58 18.24 -24.56
CA ALA A 100 -0.56 17.52 -25.10
C ALA A 100 -0.28 17.05 -26.54
N ARG A 101 -0.83 15.90 -26.92
CA ARG A 101 -0.66 15.20 -28.21
C ARG A 101 0.73 14.62 -28.47
N GLN A 102 1.65 14.75 -27.52
CA GLN A 102 2.95 14.09 -27.54
C GLN A 102 2.94 12.81 -26.70
N ARG A 103 3.85 11.89 -27.01
CA ARG A 103 4.09 10.67 -26.22
C ARG A 103 5.45 10.77 -25.56
N LEU A 104 5.46 10.68 -24.23
CA LEU A 104 6.65 10.56 -23.41
C LEU A 104 6.79 9.12 -22.92
N GLU A 105 7.99 8.55 -23.00
CA GLU A 105 8.35 7.31 -22.32
C GLU A 105 9.54 7.61 -21.40
N GLN A 106 9.39 7.28 -20.12
CA GLN A 106 10.39 7.60 -19.10
C GLN A 106 10.52 6.44 -18.11
N ARG A 107 11.77 6.13 -17.75
CA ARG A 107 12.05 5.23 -16.62
C ARG A 107 11.98 6.01 -15.31
N VAL A 108 11.18 5.50 -14.37
CA VAL A 108 10.99 6.05 -13.03
C VAL A 108 11.55 5.04 -12.04
N GLU A 109 12.63 5.44 -11.36
CA GLU A 109 13.29 4.65 -10.32
C GLU A 109 12.74 5.03 -8.95
N LEU A 110 12.32 4.05 -8.17
CA LEU A 110 11.74 4.24 -6.84
C LEU A 110 12.47 3.37 -5.83
N LEU A 111 12.78 3.96 -4.67
CA LEU A 111 13.53 3.31 -3.61
C LEU A 111 12.61 2.89 -2.47
N LEU A 112 12.48 1.59 -2.27
CA LEU A 112 11.75 1.00 -1.15
C LEU A 112 12.73 0.81 0.01
N ILE A 113 12.80 1.80 0.88
CA ILE A 113 13.73 1.80 2.02
C ILE A 113 13.15 0.98 3.18
N GLY A 114 13.99 0.13 3.79
CA GLY A 114 13.69 -0.59 5.03
C GLY A 114 13.02 -1.94 4.83
N VAL A 115 13.08 -2.52 3.62
CA VAL A 115 12.49 -3.82 3.31
C VAL A 115 13.17 -4.93 4.12
N MET A 116 12.37 -5.73 4.82
CA MET A 116 12.85 -6.83 5.67
C MET A 116 12.56 -8.20 5.03
N LEU A 117 13.53 -9.11 5.07
CA LEU A 117 13.28 -10.54 4.85
C LEU A 117 12.49 -11.08 6.04
N GLY A 118 11.44 -11.86 5.77
CA GLY A 118 10.84 -12.70 6.80
C GLY A 118 11.86 -13.72 7.30
N GLU A 119 12.01 -13.86 8.61
CA GLU A 119 12.97 -14.77 9.28
C GLU A 119 12.73 -16.28 9.05
N THR A 120 11.91 -16.66 8.09
CA THR A 120 11.64 -18.08 7.75
C THR A 120 12.46 -18.53 6.55
N ALA A 121 13.79 -18.39 6.64
CA ALA A 121 14.74 -19.16 5.82
C ALA A 121 16.17 -19.02 6.38
N LEU A 122 16.43 -19.54 7.57
CA LEU A 122 17.77 -19.99 7.92
C LEU A 122 17.83 -21.50 7.64
N PRO A 123 18.49 -21.97 6.57
CA PRO A 123 19.04 -23.32 6.62
C PRO A 123 20.11 -23.28 7.71
N SER A 124 19.82 -24.00 8.81
CA SER A 124 20.81 -24.29 9.84
C SER A 124 22.09 -24.77 9.16
N ALA A 125 23.20 -24.07 9.41
CA ALA A 125 24.53 -24.56 9.09
C ALA A 125 24.78 -25.82 9.92
N GLY A 126 24.40 -26.97 9.36
CA GLY A 126 24.61 -28.29 9.92
C GLY A 126 25.72 -29.01 9.17
N ASN A 127 26.96 -28.72 9.55
CA ASN A 127 28.17 -29.54 9.47
C ASN A 127 28.38 -30.36 8.18
N SER A 128 29.23 -29.83 7.31
CA SER A 128 29.93 -30.60 6.28
C SER A 128 30.96 -31.53 6.94
N ALA A 129 30.71 -32.84 6.92
CA ALA A 129 31.75 -33.87 7.01
C ALA A 129 31.71 -34.73 5.74
N ALA A 130 32.89 -34.95 5.18
CA ALA A 130 33.17 -35.49 3.85
C ALA A 130 32.68 -36.93 3.61
N GLY A 131 32.42 -37.26 2.34
CA GLY A 131 32.42 -38.65 1.86
C GLY A 131 31.87 -38.86 0.43
N GLY A 132 32.77 -39.03 -0.55
CA GLY A 132 32.60 -39.99 -1.66
C GLY A 132 31.83 -39.60 -2.94
N THR A 133 32.59 -39.25 -3.98
CA THR A 133 32.53 -39.68 -5.40
C THR A 133 31.48 -40.75 -5.79
N ASP A 134 30.52 -40.50 -6.70
CA ASP A 134 30.58 -40.69 -8.18
C ASP A 134 29.20 -40.57 -8.89
N GLU A 135 29.26 -40.07 -10.13
CA GLU A 135 28.40 -40.11 -11.33
C GLU A 135 26.84 -40.21 -11.34
N SER A 136 26.27 -39.27 -12.10
CA SER A 136 25.19 -39.39 -13.10
C SER A 136 23.81 -39.92 -12.68
N SER A 137 22.91 -38.98 -12.45
CA SER A 137 21.61 -38.89 -13.14
C SER A 137 20.92 -37.60 -12.69
N THR A 138 20.42 -36.81 -13.63
CA THR A 138 19.58 -35.62 -13.37
C THR A 138 18.18 -36.05 -12.94
N PRO A 139 17.68 -35.58 -11.79
CA PRO A 139 16.26 -35.29 -11.61
C PRO A 139 16.08 -33.78 -11.43
N GLU A 140 15.08 -33.24 -12.14
CA GLU A 140 14.58 -31.88 -11.95
C GLU A 140 14.28 -31.64 -10.46
N VAL A 141 15.06 -30.76 -9.84
CA VAL A 141 14.81 -30.30 -8.47
C VAL A 141 13.86 -29.11 -8.59
N PRO A 142 12.66 -29.14 -7.98
CA PRO A 142 11.87 -27.94 -7.84
C PRO A 142 12.64 -27.01 -6.92
N ASP A 143 12.99 -25.82 -7.45
CA ASP A 143 13.74 -24.79 -6.75
C ASP A 143 13.28 -24.69 -5.30
N GLY A 144 14.23 -24.96 -4.39
CA GLY A 144 14.03 -24.84 -2.95
C GLY A 144 13.52 -23.44 -2.65
N SER A 145 12.28 -23.40 -2.16
CA SER A 145 11.56 -22.19 -1.76
C SER A 145 12.35 -21.42 -0.69
N SER A 146 13.27 -20.56 -1.14
CA SER A 146 13.65 -19.37 -0.42
C SER A 146 12.53 -18.38 -0.65
N ALA A 147 11.82 -17.98 0.40
CA ALA A 147 10.67 -17.08 0.30
C ALA A 147 11.03 -15.80 -0.49
N THR A 148 10.74 -15.78 -1.79
CA THR A 148 10.99 -14.63 -2.64
C THR A 148 9.99 -13.54 -2.24
N LEU A 149 10.48 -12.37 -1.84
CA LEU A 149 9.59 -11.25 -1.56
C LEU A 149 8.82 -10.86 -2.82
N GLU A 150 7.50 -10.98 -2.75
CA GLU A 150 6.59 -10.51 -3.78
C GLU A 150 6.15 -9.08 -3.47
N PHE A 151 6.05 -8.27 -4.53
CA PHE A 151 5.64 -6.87 -4.43
C PHE A 151 4.40 -6.68 -5.28
N LEU A 152 3.34 -6.18 -4.65
CA LEU A 152 2.11 -5.77 -5.29
C LEU A 152 2.19 -4.28 -5.55
N TYR A 153 1.79 -3.85 -6.74
CA TYR A 153 1.77 -2.44 -7.12
C TYR A 153 0.38 -2.09 -7.64
N GLU A 154 -0.10 -0.93 -7.22
CA GLU A 154 -1.43 -0.43 -7.55
C GLU A 154 -1.36 1.07 -7.81
N MET A 155 -2.01 1.54 -8.88
CA MET A 155 -2.22 2.96 -9.10
C MET A 155 -3.50 3.40 -8.39
N ARG A 156 -3.39 4.38 -7.50
CA ARG A 156 -4.51 4.96 -6.76
C ARG A 156 -4.76 6.38 -7.23
N TYR A 157 -6.04 6.74 -7.34
CA TYR A 157 -6.49 8.01 -7.88
C TYR A 157 -7.33 8.75 -6.84
N GLN A 158 -7.35 10.07 -6.92
CA GLN A 158 -8.13 10.92 -6.00
C GLN A 158 -9.64 10.88 -6.31
N SER A 159 -10.01 10.60 -7.57
CA SER A 159 -11.39 10.46 -8.01
C SER A 159 -11.51 9.55 -9.25
N ASP A 160 -12.74 9.10 -9.54
CA ASP A 160 -13.03 8.26 -10.70
C ASP A 160 -12.86 9.02 -12.04
N GLU A 161 -13.05 10.35 -12.04
CA GLU A 161 -12.79 11.19 -13.22
C GLU A 161 -11.30 11.22 -13.56
N ILE A 162 -10.45 11.40 -12.54
CA ILE A 162 -8.98 11.39 -12.70
C ILE A 162 -8.52 10.01 -13.15
N LYS A 163 -9.07 8.95 -12.56
CA LYS A 163 -8.81 7.56 -12.95
C LYS A 163 -9.11 7.34 -14.44
N SER A 164 -10.33 7.67 -14.88
CA SER A 164 -10.76 7.48 -16.27
C SER A 164 -9.87 8.23 -17.26
N GLN A 165 -9.41 9.44 -16.91
CA GLN A 165 -8.49 10.20 -17.75
C GLN A 165 -7.09 9.55 -17.80
N LEU A 166 -6.51 9.25 -16.64
CA LEU A 166 -5.14 8.74 -16.55
C LEU A 166 -5.03 7.31 -17.07
N GLU A 167 -6.02 6.44 -16.87
CA GLU A 167 -6.02 5.08 -17.44
C GLU A 167 -5.95 5.09 -18.97
N SER A 168 -6.49 6.11 -19.62
CA SER A 168 -6.44 6.25 -21.08
C SER A 168 -5.12 6.83 -21.61
N TRP A 169 -4.37 7.55 -20.78
CA TRP A 169 -3.19 8.32 -21.18
C TRP A 169 -1.87 7.82 -20.56
N VAL A 170 -1.95 7.03 -19.49
CA VAL A 170 -0.79 6.53 -18.75
C VAL A 170 -0.74 5.02 -18.84
N GLY A 171 0.34 4.50 -19.40
CA GLY A 171 0.74 3.10 -19.28
C GLY A 171 1.90 2.99 -18.30
N MET A 172 1.91 1.96 -17.46
CA MET A 172 3.00 1.75 -16.52
C MET A 172 3.33 0.27 -16.39
N GLN A 173 4.61 -0.06 -16.47
CA GLN A 173 5.10 -1.44 -16.41
C GLN A 173 6.36 -1.52 -15.55
N LEU A 174 6.42 -2.49 -14.64
CA LEU A 174 7.64 -2.83 -13.92
C LEU A 174 8.65 -3.45 -14.90
N VAL A 175 9.83 -2.87 -15.01
CA VAL A 175 10.90 -3.34 -15.90
C VAL A 175 12.01 -4.02 -15.13
N GLU A 176 12.36 -3.46 -13.97
CA GLU A 176 13.52 -3.91 -13.21
C GLU A 176 13.24 -3.85 -11.71
N LYS A 177 13.83 -4.78 -11.00
CA LYS A 177 13.78 -4.88 -9.55
C LYS A 177 15.13 -5.38 -9.06
N GLU A 178 15.81 -4.55 -8.28
CA GLU A 178 17.09 -4.87 -7.67
C GLU A 178 16.96 -4.77 -6.16
N TRP A 179 17.64 -5.66 -5.43
CA TRP A 179 17.64 -5.62 -3.98
C TRP A 179 19.06 -5.60 -3.43
N ASP A 180 19.39 -4.48 -2.79
CA ASP A 180 20.54 -4.38 -1.91
C ASP A 180 20.20 -4.91 -0.51
N ARG A 181 20.74 -6.09 -0.18
CA ARG A 181 20.57 -6.75 1.13
C ARG A 181 21.32 -6.04 2.25
N GLU A 182 22.43 -5.36 1.95
CA GLU A 182 23.24 -4.66 2.94
C GLU A 182 22.54 -3.38 3.39
N SER A 183 22.08 -2.58 2.43
CA SER A 183 21.35 -1.33 2.70
C SER A 183 19.87 -1.53 3.03
N ARG A 184 19.31 -2.73 2.82
CA ARG A 184 17.87 -3.03 2.93
C ARG A 184 17.00 -2.12 2.06
N ILE A 185 17.49 -1.81 0.86
CA ILE A 185 16.80 -0.98 -0.12
C ILE A 185 16.46 -1.85 -1.33
N VAL A 186 15.20 -1.85 -1.73
CA VAL A 186 14.78 -2.43 -3.01
C VAL A 186 14.55 -1.30 -4.00
N THR A 187 15.29 -1.33 -5.11
CA THR A 187 15.11 -0.40 -6.22
C THR A 187 14.15 -1.03 -7.21
N VAL A 188 13.05 -0.35 -7.51
CA VAL A 188 12.10 -0.76 -8.55
C VAL A 188 12.05 0.28 -9.64
N VAL A 189 12.15 -0.17 -10.89
CA VAL A 189 12.16 0.70 -12.06
C VAL A 189 10.93 0.44 -12.89
N PHE A 190 10.09 1.46 -13.04
CA PHE A 190 8.92 1.43 -13.91
C PHE A 190 9.21 2.15 -15.22
N ASN A 191 8.82 1.54 -16.34
CA ASN A 191 8.65 2.28 -17.57
C ASN A 191 7.27 2.93 -17.56
N VAL A 192 7.23 4.25 -17.59
CA VAL A 192 5.99 5.03 -17.64
C VAL A 192 5.85 5.62 -19.03
N VAL A 193 4.74 5.29 -19.67
CA VAL A 193 4.30 5.87 -20.92
C VAL A 193 3.23 6.91 -20.60
N PHE A 194 3.42 8.14 -21.04
CA PHE A 194 2.46 9.23 -20.89
C PHE A 194 2.14 9.87 -22.24
N ALA A 195 0.90 9.72 -22.70
CA ALA A 195 0.43 10.19 -24.01
C ALA A 195 -0.90 10.96 -23.88
N PRO A 196 -0.90 12.15 -23.26
CA PRO A 196 -2.10 12.94 -23.03
C PRO A 196 -2.64 13.53 -24.33
N SER A 197 -3.96 13.47 -24.56
CA SER A 197 -4.58 14.10 -25.74
C SER A 197 -4.98 15.57 -25.52
N LYS A 198 -5.03 16.02 -24.27
CA LYS A 198 -5.41 17.38 -23.86
C LYS A 198 -4.47 17.89 -22.76
N PRO A 199 -4.31 19.23 -22.63
CA PRO A 199 -3.62 19.81 -21.49
C PRO A 199 -4.30 19.40 -20.17
N MET A 200 -3.51 19.05 -19.17
CA MET A 200 -4.00 18.53 -17.90
C MET A 200 -2.94 18.62 -16.79
N ARG A 201 -3.41 18.56 -15.55
CA ARG A 201 -2.54 18.43 -14.37
C ARG A 201 -3.25 17.57 -13.32
N ASN A 202 -2.93 16.28 -13.28
CA ASN A 202 -3.53 15.34 -12.34
C ASN A 202 -2.45 14.64 -11.52
N GLU A 203 -2.82 14.25 -10.30
CA GLU A 203 -1.98 13.48 -9.39
C GLU A 203 -2.56 12.07 -9.22
N ALA A 204 -1.68 11.07 -9.20
CA ALA A 204 -1.98 9.71 -8.80
C ALA A 204 -0.94 9.23 -7.80
N THR A 205 -1.23 8.17 -7.06
CA THR A 205 -0.28 7.58 -6.10
C THR A 205 0.01 6.15 -6.51
N LEU A 206 1.28 5.85 -6.75
CA LEU A 206 1.75 4.48 -6.88
C LEU A 206 1.94 3.90 -5.48
N ALA A 207 1.05 2.97 -5.11
CA ALA A 207 1.15 2.20 -3.89
C ALA A 207 1.89 0.89 -4.17
N ILE A 208 2.99 0.65 -3.46
CA ILE A 208 3.76 -0.59 -3.54
C ILE A 208 3.71 -1.25 -2.17
N GLN A 209 3.23 -2.49 -2.12
CA GLN A 209 3.14 -3.28 -0.90
C GLN A 209 3.99 -4.54 -1.05
N CYS A 210 4.79 -4.84 -0.03
CA CYS A 210 5.54 -6.09 0.04
C CYS A 210 4.75 -7.13 0.82
N THR A 211 4.82 -8.41 0.42
CA THR A 211 4.15 -9.51 1.13
C THR A 211 4.69 -9.73 2.56
N ALA A 212 5.95 -9.37 2.82
CA ALA A 212 6.52 -9.36 4.18
C ALA A 212 6.06 -8.17 5.04
N GLY A 213 5.33 -7.23 4.45
CA GLY A 213 4.85 -6.00 5.10
C GLY A 213 5.54 -4.74 4.57
N GLY A 214 4.99 -3.60 4.97
CA GLY A 214 5.42 -2.30 4.45
C GLY A 214 4.59 -1.87 3.25
N LEU A 215 4.18 -0.61 3.28
CA LEU A 215 3.47 0.07 2.21
C LEU A 215 4.23 1.35 1.86
N TRP A 216 4.70 1.46 0.63
CA TRP A 216 5.34 2.67 0.11
C TRP A 216 4.38 3.37 -0.84
N LYS A 217 4.16 4.66 -0.64
CA LYS A 217 3.31 5.50 -1.50
C LYS A 217 4.16 6.55 -2.18
N PHE A 218 4.17 6.51 -3.51
CA PHE A 218 4.89 7.47 -4.34
C PHE A 218 3.88 8.35 -5.09
N PRO A 219 3.78 9.65 -4.75
CA PRO A 219 2.94 10.56 -5.51
C PRO A 219 3.56 10.78 -6.90
N LEU A 220 2.76 10.63 -7.94
CA LEU A 220 3.09 10.85 -9.34
C LEU A 220 2.26 12.03 -9.85
N LEU A 221 2.92 13.08 -10.32
CA LEU A 221 2.28 14.27 -10.87
C LEU A 221 2.42 14.25 -12.39
N PHE A 222 1.30 14.10 -13.09
CA PHE A 222 1.23 14.12 -14.55
C PHE A 222 0.85 15.52 -15.04
N VAL A 223 1.70 16.12 -15.87
CA VAL A 223 1.52 17.47 -16.41
C VAL A 223 1.59 17.45 -17.93
N ALA A 224 0.46 17.74 -18.58
CA ALA A 224 0.40 18.00 -20.01
C ALA A 224 0.22 19.50 -20.25
N THR A 225 1.19 20.16 -20.88
CA THR A 225 1.06 21.58 -21.27
C THR A 225 0.30 21.72 -22.59
N GLU A 226 0.07 22.96 -23.03
CA GLU A 226 -0.49 23.24 -24.36
C GLU A 226 0.30 22.51 -25.47
N PRO A 227 -0.40 21.97 -26.48
CA PRO A 227 0.25 21.32 -27.61
C PRO A 227 1.06 22.34 -28.41
N GLU A 228 2.04 21.86 -29.15
CA GLU A 228 2.73 22.70 -30.13
C GLU A 228 1.72 23.16 -31.21
N VAL A 229 1.88 24.39 -31.69
CA VAL A 229 1.01 24.93 -32.75
C VAL A 229 1.39 24.25 -34.05
N ASP A 230 0.48 23.44 -34.59
CA ASP A 230 0.72 22.66 -35.82
C ASP A 230 1.09 23.56 -37.01
N ASP A 231 0.36 24.66 -37.20
CA ASP A 231 0.62 25.67 -38.23
C ASP A 231 0.02 27.03 -37.83
N VAL A 232 0.62 28.13 -38.28
CA VAL A 232 0.10 29.49 -38.11
C VAL A 232 -0.47 29.96 -39.44
N ILE A 233 -1.78 30.17 -39.49
CA ILE A 233 -2.44 30.78 -40.65
C ILE A 233 -2.43 32.30 -40.47
N ASN A 234 -1.51 32.97 -41.16
CA ASN A 234 -1.51 34.42 -41.25
C ASN A 234 -2.53 34.88 -42.30
N ILE A 235 -3.49 35.72 -41.89
CA ILE A 235 -4.47 36.34 -42.79
C ILE A 235 -4.11 37.82 -42.90
N GLU A 236 -3.71 38.24 -44.09
CA GLU A 236 -3.36 39.62 -44.39
C GLU A 236 -4.58 40.37 -44.97
N ALA A 237 -4.82 41.60 -44.51
CA ALA A 237 -5.91 42.45 -44.99
C ALA A 237 -5.38 43.62 -45.84
N VAL A 238 -6.15 44.00 -46.86
CA VAL A 238 -5.78 45.08 -47.80
C VAL A 238 -5.81 46.48 -47.14
N GLY A 239 -6.55 46.66 -46.04
CA GLY A 239 -6.56 47.92 -45.28
C GLY A 239 -7.70 48.04 -44.27
N LEU A 240 -7.65 49.09 -43.44
CA LEU A 240 -8.70 49.41 -42.46
C LEU A 240 -10.01 49.81 -43.17
N ASN A 241 -11.16 49.41 -42.61
CA ASN A 241 -12.51 49.69 -43.14
C ASN A 241 -12.79 49.14 -44.56
N LYS A 242 -12.11 48.05 -44.95
CA LYS A 242 -12.45 47.27 -46.14
C LYS A 242 -12.94 45.90 -45.74
N GLU A 243 -14.09 45.49 -46.26
CA GLU A 243 -14.65 44.17 -46.00
C GLU A 243 -13.79 43.09 -46.66
N SER A 244 -13.55 41.99 -45.96
CA SER A 244 -12.89 40.80 -46.48
C SER A 244 -13.53 39.58 -45.86
N ILE A 245 -13.82 38.58 -46.69
CA ILE A 245 -14.50 37.34 -46.28
C ILE A 245 -13.52 36.20 -46.49
N VAL A 246 -13.22 35.47 -45.42
CA VAL A 246 -12.40 34.25 -45.46
C VAL A 246 -13.30 33.07 -45.12
N GLY A 247 -13.32 32.07 -46.00
CA GLY A 247 -14.08 30.83 -45.81
C GLY A 247 -13.13 29.64 -45.66
N PHE A 248 -13.29 28.88 -44.58
CA PHE A 248 -12.57 27.62 -44.39
C PHE A 248 -13.46 26.46 -44.85
N LYS A 249 -12.96 25.66 -45.79
CA LYS A 249 -13.62 24.43 -46.23
C LYS A 249 -12.78 23.23 -45.82
N LEU A 250 -13.26 22.48 -44.84
CA LEU A 250 -12.65 21.23 -44.39
C LEU A 250 -13.10 20.09 -45.31
N THR A 251 -12.15 19.38 -45.91
CA THR A 251 -12.43 18.14 -46.66
C THR A 251 -11.56 17.02 -46.09
N SER A 252 -12.19 15.97 -45.57
CA SER A 252 -11.51 14.73 -45.17
C SER A 252 -11.35 13.84 -46.40
N GLN A 253 -10.11 13.49 -46.75
CA GLN A 253 -9.84 12.40 -47.69
C GLN A 253 -9.49 11.16 -46.87
N THR A 254 -10.44 10.23 -46.79
CA THR A 254 -10.18 8.89 -46.26
C THR A 254 -9.42 8.11 -47.35
N ARG A 255 -8.23 7.61 -47.03
CA ARG A 255 -7.46 6.71 -47.89
C ARG A 255 -7.62 5.28 -47.44
#